data_AF-A0A8B6LVW4-F1
#
_entry.id   AF-A0A8B6LVW4-F1
#
_cell.length_a   1.000
_cell.length_b   1.000
_cell.length_c   1.000
_cell.angle_alpha   90.00
_cell.angle_beta   90.00
_cell.angle_gamma   90.00
#
_symmetry.space_group_name_H-M   'P 1'
#
loop_
_entity.id
_entity.type
_entity.pdbx_description
1 polymer ?
#
loop_
_entity_poly.entity_id
_entity_poly.type
_entity_poly.pdbx_seq_one_letter_code
_entity_poly.pdbx_strand_id
1 'polypeptide(L)'
;MNTTEDDALGLPIAAELRKYPGHAFFGGVAFKYQAAEPNPGLAAQRAVEFGMIPTTSGEATGKAADVEKLKLMRAALGEAPLAIASGITPDNVDLYAPYLTHILVATGVSASFHDFDYELLALLMGRLEMGRAA
;
A
#
# COMPACT_ATOMS: atom_id res chain seq x y z
N MET A 1 -9.45 -12.14 -12.67
CA MET A 1 -8.97 -12.81 -11.46
C MET A 1 -9.44 -14.26 -11.47
N ASN A 2 -8.51 -15.22 -11.37
CA ASN A 2 -8.81 -16.66 -11.30
C ASN A 2 -8.78 -17.07 -9.83
N THR A 3 -9.94 -17.23 -9.19
CA THR A 3 -10.06 -17.53 -7.75
C THR A 3 -9.22 -18.73 -7.31
N THR A 4 -9.06 -19.70 -8.21
CA THR A 4 -8.26 -20.91 -8.00
C THR A 4 -6.76 -20.63 -7.82
N GLU A 5 -6.21 -19.66 -8.56
CA GLU A 5 -4.81 -19.27 -8.46
C GLU A 5 -4.54 -18.45 -7.20
N ASP A 6 -5.44 -17.52 -6.88
CA ASP A 6 -5.37 -16.73 -5.65
C ASP A 6 -5.43 -17.64 -4.41
N ASP A 7 -6.32 -18.64 -4.42
CA ASP A 7 -6.43 -19.60 -3.32
C ASP A 7 -5.17 -20.47 -3.18
N ALA A 8 -4.58 -20.91 -4.29
CA ALA A 8 -3.38 -21.74 -4.29
C ALA A 8 -2.18 -21.01 -3.65
N LEU A 9 -2.06 -19.70 -3.83
CA LEU A 9 -1.00 -18.89 -3.23
C LEU A 9 -1.38 -18.37 -1.84
N GLY A 10 -2.63 -17.92 -1.67
CA GLY A 10 -3.10 -17.21 -0.49
C GLY A 10 -3.37 -18.10 0.71
N LEU A 11 -3.97 -19.29 0.52
CA LEU A 11 -4.35 -20.17 1.63
C LEU A 11 -3.14 -20.68 2.45
N PRO A 12 -2.02 -21.10 1.84
CA PRO A 12 -0.83 -21.50 2.60
C PRO A 12 -0.25 -20.35 3.42
N ILE A 13 -0.20 -19.13 2.85
CA ILE A 13 0.29 -17.95 3.57
C ILE A 13 -0.65 -17.61 4.72
N ALA A 14 -1.96 -17.58 4.48
CA ALA A 14 -2.96 -17.33 5.52
C ALA A 14 -2.86 -18.34 6.67
N ALA A 15 -2.61 -19.62 6.37
CA ALA A 15 -2.40 -20.65 7.38
C ALA A 15 -1.16 -20.38 8.24
N GLU A 16 -0.07 -19.86 7.66
CA GLU A 16 1.13 -19.47 8.40
C GLU A 16 0.89 -18.22 9.25
N LEU A 17 0.26 -17.18 8.69
CA LEU A 17 -0.03 -15.93 9.40
C LEU A 17 -0.90 -16.14 10.64
N ARG A 18 -1.86 -17.07 10.59
CA ARG A 18 -2.69 -17.43 11.76
C ARG A 18 -1.88 -17.96 12.95
N LYS A 19 -0.68 -18.50 12.73
CA LYS A 19 0.21 -18.95 13.81
C LYS A 19 0.86 -17.77 14.54
N TYR A 20 0.87 -16.58 13.92
CA TYR A 20 1.56 -15.38 14.40
C TYR A 20 0.62 -14.17 14.41
N PRO A 21 -0.45 -14.16 15.23
CA PRO A 21 -1.48 -13.12 15.19
C PRO A 21 -1.00 -11.69 15.49
N GLY A 22 0.22 -11.52 16.02
CA GLY A 22 0.84 -10.21 16.24
C GLY A 22 1.64 -9.67 15.06
N HIS A 23 1.78 -10.40 13.95
CA HIS A 23 2.58 -9.96 12.81
C HIS A 23 1.69 -9.34 11.73
N ALA A 24 2.04 -8.12 11.32
CA ALA A 24 1.46 -7.49 10.13
C ALA A 24 2.19 -8.00 8.88
N PHE A 25 1.44 -8.52 7.91
CA PHE A 25 2.00 -8.98 6.64
C PHE A 25 1.52 -8.09 5.49
N PHE A 26 2.45 -7.42 4.83
CA PHE A 26 2.17 -6.51 3.71
C PHE A 26 2.20 -7.29 2.38
N GLY A 27 1.03 -7.68 1.90
CA GLY A 27 0.87 -8.45 0.66
C GLY A 27 0.82 -7.55 -0.57
N GLY A 28 1.66 -7.80 -1.56
CA GLY A 28 1.68 -7.04 -2.81
C GLY A 28 0.39 -7.23 -3.62
N VAL A 29 -0.31 -6.15 -3.96
CA VAL A 29 -1.57 -6.16 -4.70
C VAL A 29 -1.56 -5.09 -5.79
N ALA A 30 -1.93 -5.46 -7.03
CA ALA A 30 -1.92 -4.59 -8.21
C ALA A 30 -0.60 -3.79 -8.31
N PHE A 31 0.52 -4.52 -8.19
CA PHE A 31 1.85 -3.99 -7.98
C PHE A 31 2.57 -3.70 -9.31
N LYS A 32 3.56 -2.80 -9.30
CA LYS A 32 4.37 -2.48 -10.47
C LYS A 32 5.11 -3.69 -11.03
N TYR A 33 5.41 -3.65 -12.33
CA TYR A 33 6.13 -4.68 -13.11
C TYR A 33 5.39 -6.02 -13.29
N GLN A 34 4.09 -6.04 -12.99
CA GLN A 34 3.20 -7.18 -13.29
C GLN A 34 2.19 -6.78 -14.36
N ALA A 35 1.43 -7.75 -14.88
CA ALA A 35 0.29 -7.45 -15.73
C ALA A 35 -0.69 -6.53 -14.98
N ALA A 36 -1.33 -5.59 -15.70
CA ALA A 36 -2.30 -4.70 -15.11
C ALA A 36 -3.45 -5.51 -14.50
N GLU A 37 -3.72 -5.29 -13.21
CA GLU A 37 -4.83 -5.94 -12.52
C GLU A 37 -6.16 -5.29 -12.95
N PRO A 38 -7.05 -6.02 -13.64
CA PRO A 38 -8.33 -5.46 -14.10
C PRO A 38 -9.29 -5.08 -12.97
N ASN A 39 -9.15 -5.65 -11.78
CA ASN A 39 -10.00 -5.33 -10.63
C ASN A 39 -9.18 -5.17 -9.34
N PRO A 40 -8.50 -4.03 -9.13
CA PRO A 40 -7.63 -3.83 -7.97
C PRO A 40 -8.39 -3.86 -6.63
N GLY A 41 -9.68 -3.48 -6.63
CA GLY A 41 -10.53 -3.54 -5.45
C GLY A 41 -10.79 -4.97 -4.98
N LEU A 42 -11.17 -5.87 -5.90
CA LEU A 42 -11.35 -7.29 -5.59
C LEU A 42 -10.03 -7.93 -5.13
N ALA A 43 -8.92 -7.60 -5.78
CA ALA A 43 -7.61 -8.11 -5.40
C ALA A 43 -7.25 -7.74 -3.95
N ALA A 44 -7.57 -6.50 -3.57
CA ALA A 44 -7.35 -6.01 -2.22
C ALA A 44 -8.23 -6.72 -1.18
N GLN A 45 -9.51 -6.95 -1.49
CA GLN A 45 -10.40 -7.72 -0.62
C GLN A 45 -9.88 -9.13 -0.36
N ARG A 46 -9.41 -9.82 -1.42
CA ARG A 46 -8.83 -11.17 -1.31
C ARG A 46 -7.59 -11.20 -0.41
N ALA A 47 -6.71 -10.21 -0.53
CA ALA A 47 -5.56 -10.10 0.38
C ALA A 47 -6.00 -9.94 1.85
N VAL A 48 -7.06 -9.17 2.13
CA VAL A 48 -7.62 -9.06 3.49
C VAL A 48 -8.22 -10.39 3.97
N GLU A 49 -8.94 -11.12 3.11
CA GLU A 49 -9.48 -12.46 3.44
C GLU A 49 -8.37 -13.45 3.86
N PHE A 50 -7.18 -13.30 3.29
CA PHE A 50 -6.00 -14.10 3.65
C PHE A 50 -5.22 -13.56 4.87
N GLY A 51 -5.69 -12.49 5.52
CA GLY A 51 -5.06 -11.90 6.70
C GLY A 51 -3.86 -10.99 6.39
N MET A 52 -3.79 -10.46 5.17
CA MET A 52 -2.73 -9.54 4.75
C MET A 52 -3.21 -8.09 4.77
N ILE A 53 -2.27 -7.15 4.83
CA ILE A 53 -2.48 -5.74 4.51
C ILE A 53 -2.22 -5.59 3.00
N PRO A 54 -3.25 -5.30 2.18
CA PRO A 54 -3.08 -5.03 0.76
C PRO A 54 -2.12 -3.87 0.56
N THR A 55 -1.07 -4.09 -0.21
CA THR A 55 0.01 -3.12 -0.42
C THR A 55 0.22 -2.92 -1.91
N THR A 56 -0.11 -1.73 -2.42
CA THR A 56 0.08 -1.39 -3.84
C THR A 56 1.31 -0.49 -4.05
N SER A 57 1.60 -0.13 -5.29
CA SER A 57 2.69 0.78 -5.66
C SER A 57 2.29 1.68 -6.83
N GLY A 58 3.02 2.79 -7.03
CA GLY A 58 2.95 3.56 -8.27
C GLY A 58 3.56 2.82 -9.47
N GLU A 59 3.27 3.27 -10.70
CA GLU A 59 3.61 2.54 -11.94
C GLU A 59 5.12 2.29 -12.13
N ALA A 60 5.96 3.20 -11.64
CA ALA A 60 7.42 3.08 -11.70
C ALA A 60 8.05 3.88 -10.55
N THR A 61 9.32 3.59 -10.27
CA THR A 61 10.12 4.43 -9.36
C THR A 61 10.17 5.87 -9.91
N GLY A 62 9.82 6.86 -9.07
CA GLY A 62 9.75 8.27 -9.47
C GLY A 62 8.47 8.69 -10.19
N LYS A 63 7.52 7.78 -10.45
CA LYS A 63 6.18 8.11 -10.94
C LYS A 63 5.17 8.05 -9.80
N ALA A 64 4.35 9.10 -9.71
CA ALA A 64 3.21 9.18 -8.82
C ALA A 64 2.28 7.97 -9.02
N ALA A 65 1.74 7.42 -7.94
CA ALA A 65 0.74 6.36 -8.04
C ALA A 65 -0.58 6.92 -8.61
N ASP A 66 -1.27 6.09 -9.41
CA ASP A 66 -2.61 6.42 -9.87
C ASP A 66 -3.58 6.46 -8.69
N VAL A 67 -4.11 7.66 -8.41
CA VAL A 67 -5.05 7.91 -7.32
C VAL A 67 -6.37 7.16 -7.56
N GLU A 68 -6.79 6.97 -8.82
CA GLU A 68 -8.03 6.25 -9.11
C GLU A 68 -7.94 4.77 -8.71
N LYS A 69 -6.77 4.14 -8.89
CA LYS A 69 -6.52 2.79 -8.36
C LYS A 69 -6.72 2.73 -6.85
N LEU A 70 -6.20 3.70 -6.11
CA LEU A 70 -6.35 3.76 -4.65
C LEU A 70 -7.81 4.02 -4.23
N LYS A 71 -8.54 4.87 -4.96
CA LYS A 71 -9.98 5.08 -4.73
C LYS A 71 -10.78 3.79 -4.91
N LEU A 72 -10.53 3.04 -5.97
CA LEU A 72 -11.18 1.75 -6.23
C LEU A 72 -10.87 0.74 -5.11
N MET A 73 -9.62 0.66 -4.67
CA MET A 73 -9.23 -0.21 -3.57
C MET A 73 -9.88 0.21 -2.25
N ARG A 74 -9.82 1.49 -1.89
CA ARG A 74 -10.47 2.01 -0.67
C ARG A 74 -11.97 1.75 -0.68
N ALA A 75 -12.66 2.02 -1.79
CA ALA A 75 -14.09 1.79 -1.91
C ALA A 75 -14.46 0.31 -1.67
N ALA A 76 -13.64 -0.63 -2.16
CA ALA A 76 -13.85 -2.05 -1.95
C ALA A 76 -13.54 -2.50 -0.51
N LEU A 77 -12.56 -1.88 0.14
CA LEU A 77 -12.08 -2.25 1.47
C LEU A 77 -12.89 -1.65 2.63
N GLY A 78 -13.63 -0.57 2.40
CA GLY A 78 -14.30 0.17 3.47
C GLY A 78 -13.27 0.71 4.46
N GLU A 79 -13.28 0.20 5.70
CA GLU A 79 -12.33 0.58 6.76
C GLU A 79 -11.11 -0.36 6.89
N ALA A 80 -11.05 -1.42 6.09
CA ALA A 80 -9.94 -2.37 6.17
C ALA A 80 -8.59 -1.70 5.81
N PRO A 81 -7.45 -2.23 6.31
CA PRO A 81 -6.14 -1.67 6.02
C PRO A 81 -5.85 -1.59 4.52
N LEU A 82 -5.16 -0.53 4.12
CA LEU A 82 -4.57 -0.35 2.79
C LEU A 82 -3.21 0.33 2.92
N ALA A 83 -2.22 -0.20 2.21
CA ALA A 83 -0.86 0.31 2.20
C ALA A 83 -0.40 0.66 0.79
N ILE A 84 0.59 1.55 0.71
CA ILE A 84 1.34 1.84 -0.51
C ILE A 84 2.84 1.74 -0.25
N ALA A 85 3.58 1.18 -1.20
CA ALA A 85 5.02 1.10 -1.21
C ALA A 85 5.55 1.71 -2.50
N SER A 86 6.41 2.73 -2.41
CA SER A 86 6.97 3.50 -3.54
C SER A 86 6.11 4.65 -4.06
N GLY A 87 6.78 5.73 -4.45
CA GLY A 87 6.20 6.87 -5.15
C GLY A 87 5.62 7.96 -4.25
N ILE A 88 5.79 7.85 -2.92
CA ILE A 88 5.34 8.86 -1.95
C ILE A 88 6.48 9.82 -1.63
N THR A 89 6.18 11.11 -1.66
CA THR A 89 7.04 12.23 -1.27
C THR A 89 6.22 13.22 -0.44
N PRO A 90 6.85 14.16 0.28
CA PRO A 90 6.11 15.23 0.95
C PRO A 90 5.19 16.01 -0.01
N ASP A 91 5.58 16.20 -1.26
CA ASP A 91 4.81 17.00 -2.21
C ASP A 91 3.47 16.36 -2.62
N ASN A 92 3.38 15.03 -2.60
CA ASN A 92 2.24 14.30 -3.14
C ASN A 92 1.43 13.52 -2.10
N VAL A 93 1.92 13.39 -0.87
CA VAL A 93 1.33 12.52 0.16
C VAL A 93 -0.15 12.82 0.44
N ASP A 94 -0.54 14.09 0.36
CA ASP A 94 -1.91 14.54 0.64
C ASP A 94 -2.93 13.98 -0.37
N LEU A 95 -2.50 13.66 -1.59
CA LEU A 95 -3.34 13.04 -2.61
C LEU A 95 -3.71 11.60 -2.26
N TYR A 96 -2.92 10.95 -1.41
CA TYR A 96 -3.01 9.53 -1.10
C TYR A 96 -3.49 9.27 0.32
N ALA A 97 -3.14 10.15 1.26
CA ALA A 97 -3.44 10.01 2.68
C ALA A 97 -4.90 9.64 3.00
N PRO A 98 -5.93 10.22 2.34
CA PRO A 98 -7.33 9.87 2.62
C PRO A 98 -7.70 8.41 2.36
N TYR A 99 -6.90 7.70 1.57
CA TYR A 99 -7.18 6.31 1.18
C TYR A 99 -6.36 5.29 1.96
N LEU A 100 -5.32 5.73 2.67
CA LEU A 100 -4.26 4.87 3.16
C LEU A 100 -4.25 4.77 4.69
N THR A 101 -3.90 3.59 5.16
CA THR A 101 -3.61 3.34 6.59
C THR A 101 -2.12 3.26 6.86
N HIS A 102 -1.32 2.87 5.85
CA HIS A 102 0.11 2.65 5.97
C HIS A 102 0.83 3.17 4.73
N ILE A 103 2.05 3.68 4.93
CA ILE A 103 2.94 4.16 3.87
C ILE A 103 4.31 3.55 4.09
N LEU A 104 4.84 2.87 3.08
CA LEU A 104 6.22 2.41 3.02
C LEU A 104 7.01 3.36 2.09
N VAL A 105 7.90 4.15 2.68
CA VAL A 105 8.67 5.19 1.99
C VAL A 105 10.17 4.94 2.11
N ALA A 106 10.91 5.30 1.07
CA ALA A 106 12.38 5.24 1.04
C ALA A 106 12.94 6.45 0.29
N THR A 107 13.08 6.36 -1.04
CA THR A 107 13.71 7.39 -1.88
C THR A 107 13.01 8.75 -1.86
N GLY A 108 11.74 8.82 -1.46
CA GLY A 108 11.00 10.08 -1.37
C GLY A 108 11.38 10.94 -0.17
N VAL A 109 12.14 10.39 0.77
CA VAL A 109 12.64 11.06 1.97
C VAL A 109 14.13 10.74 2.19
N SER A 110 14.86 10.40 1.13
CA SER A 110 16.27 10.01 1.22
C SER A 110 17.22 11.19 0.95
N ALA A 111 18.26 11.33 1.76
CA ALA A 111 19.42 12.18 1.47
C ALA A 111 20.46 11.44 0.61
N SER A 112 20.58 10.12 0.81
CA SER A 112 21.50 9.24 0.09
C SER A 112 20.88 7.86 -0.12
N PHE A 113 21.61 6.91 -0.73
CA PHE A 113 21.13 5.53 -0.85
C PHE A 113 20.97 4.82 0.52
N HIS A 114 21.68 5.26 1.55
CA HIS A 114 21.69 4.65 2.88
C HIS A 114 21.04 5.51 3.96
N ASP A 115 20.85 6.81 3.69
CA ASP A 115 20.45 7.79 4.71
C ASP A 115 19.14 8.47 4.34
N PHE A 116 18.28 8.65 5.35
CA PHE A 116 17.12 9.52 5.23
C PHE A 116 17.53 10.99 5.38
N ASP A 117 16.83 11.83 4.64
CA ASP A 117 16.75 13.25 4.90
C ASP A 117 15.69 13.47 5.99
N TYR A 118 16.14 13.85 7.19
CA TYR A 118 15.25 14.04 8.33
C TYR A 118 14.31 15.24 8.15
N GLU A 119 14.66 16.24 7.35
CA GLU A 119 13.78 17.37 7.07
C GLU A 119 12.64 16.93 6.13
N LEU A 120 12.95 16.15 5.09
CA LEU A 120 11.93 15.57 4.21
C LEU A 120 11.02 14.59 4.96
N LEU A 121 11.59 13.75 5.84
CA LEU A 121 10.80 12.84 6.65
C LEU A 121 9.87 13.60 7.61
N ALA A 122 10.38 14.62 8.30
CA ALA A 122 9.56 15.46 9.18
C ALA A 122 8.45 16.19 8.42
N LEU A 123 8.75 16.70 7.21
CA LEU A 123 7.74 17.34 6.37
C LEU A 123 6.65 16.35 5.91
N LEU A 124 7.03 15.13 5.53
CA LEU A 124 6.08 14.07 5.18
C LEU A 124 5.14 13.76 6.37
N MET A 125 5.72 13.57 7.56
CA MET A 125 4.95 13.26 8.77
C MET A 125 4.02 14.41 9.15
N GLY A 126 4.51 15.66 9.12
CA GLY A 126 3.72 16.84 9.44
C GLY A 126 2.50 16.99 8.53
N ARG A 127 2.64 16.72 7.22
CA ARG A 127 1.50 16.71 6.28
C ARG A 127 0.47 15.65 6.63
N LEU A 128 0.90 14.43 6.96
CA LEU A 128 0.01 13.35 7.37
C LEU A 128 -0.74 13.65 8.67
N GLU A 129 -0.11 14.32 9.63
CA GLU A 129 -0.75 14.72 10.89
C GLU A 129 -1.79 15.83 10.68
N MET A 130 -1.46 16.87 9.90
CA MET A 130 -2.40 17.95 9.58
C MET A 130 -3.63 17.42 8.85
N GLY A 131 -3.45 16.50 7.90
CA GLY A 131 -4.56 15.89 7.15
C GLY A 131 -5.49 15.02 8.00
N ARG A 132 -5.07 14.58 9.19
CA ARG A 132 -5.92 13.81 10.13
C ARG A 132 -6.70 14.68 11.11
N ALA A 133 -6.34 15.96 11.23
CA ALA A 133 -6.99 16.92 12.12
C ALA A 133 -8.10 17.74 11.44
N ALA A 134 -8.25 17.60 10.12
CA ALA A 134 -9.27 18.25 9.28
C ALA A 134 -10.46 17.32 9.03
#